data_AF-A0AAW8YRF1-F1
#
_entry.id   AF-A0AAW8YRF1-F1
#
_cell.length_a   1.000
_cell.length_b   1.000
_cell.length_c   1.000
_cell.angle_alpha   90.00
_cell.angle_beta   90.00
_cell.angle_gamma   90.00
#
_symmetry.space_group_name_H-M   'P 1'
#
loop_
_entity.id
_entity.type
_entity.pdbx_description
1 polymer ?
#
loop_
_entity_poly.entity_id
_entity_poly.type
_entity_poly.pdbx_seq_one_letter_code
_entity_poly.pdbx_strand_id
1 'polypeptide(L)'
;MDSYSLRHGIIRSCGCLRQEASAHRIRQNYNTKKFIGDPNGFKDKLGNPVQMVYVGKRNKSGVVGVSFDKNIQRWRARMVYKGEFKLNGVFENFTDAVTARKKAEQKYLKY
;
A
#
# COMPACT_ATOMS: atom_id res chain seq x y z
N MET A 1 22.22 -12.20 -12.98
CA MET A 1 22.19 -13.45 -12.18
C MET A 1 23.32 -14.31 -12.71
N ASP A 2 24.30 -14.64 -11.86
CA ASP A 2 25.50 -15.38 -12.28
C ASP A 2 25.28 -16.89 -12.38
N SER A 3 25.75 -17.49 -13.47
CA SER A 3 25.65 -18.93 -13.75
C SER A 3 26.45 -19.77 -12.75
N TYR A 4 27.57 -19.25 -12.25
CA TYR A 4 28.39 -19.88 -11.22
C TYR A 4 27.59 -20.16 -9.94
N SER A 5 26.84 -19.19 -9.44
CA SER A 5 26.08 -19.31 -8.20
C SER A 5 24.93 -20.34 -8.28
N LEU A 6 24.38 -20.58 -9.47
CA LEU A 6 23.35 -21.60 -9.69
C LEU A 6 23.95 -23.02 -9.68
N ARG A 7 25.12 -23.20 -10.31
CA ARG A 7 25.80 -24.50 -10.37
C ARG A 7 26.36 -24.95 -9.02
N HIS A 8 26.80 -24.00 -8.19
CA HIS A 8 27.37 -24.27 -6.87
C HIS A 8 26.32 -24.20 -5.74
N GLY A 9 25.03 -24.11 -6.07
CA GLY A 9 23.94 -24.20 -5.09
C GLY A 9 23.75 -22.97 -4.18
N ILE A 10 24.49 -21.88 -4.41
CA ILE A 10 24.38 -20.61 -3.66
C ILE A 10 23.02 -19.96 -3.94
N ILE A 11 22.56 -20.02 -5.20
CA ILE A 11 21.27 -19.50 -5.63
C ILE A 11 20.42 -20.67 -6.13
N ARG A 12 19.18 -20.76 -5.64
CA ARG A 12 18.27 -21.87 -5.95
C ARG A 12 17.58 -21.78 -7.31
N SER A 13 17.45 -20.58 -7.88
CA SER A 13 16.88 -20.36 -9.21
C SER A 13 17.23 -18.98 -9.74
N CYS A 14 17.15 -18.78 -11.06
CA CYS A 14 17.29 -17.47 -11.70
C CYS A 14 16.14 -16.48 -11.37
N GLY A 15 15.17 -16.87 -10.54
CA GLY A 15 13.98 -16.09 -10.18
C GLY A 15 12.67 -16.82 -10.46
N CYS A 16 12.68 -17.84 -11.33
CA CYS A 16 11.51 -18.64 -11.71
C CYS A 16 10.81 -19.25 -10.49
N LEU A 17 11.56 -19.82 -9.55
CA LEU A 17 10.98 -20.41 -8.33
C LEU A 17 10.17 -19.39 -7.53
N ARG A 18 10.66 -18.14 -7.42
CA ARG A 18 9.96 -17.06 -6.72
C ARG A 18 8.69 -16.65 -7.47
N GLN A 19 8.77 -16.59 -8.80
CA GLN A 19 7.65 -16.25 -9.67
C GLN A 19 6.54 -17.30 -9.58
N GLU A 20 6.88 -18.58 -9.71
CA GLU A 20 5.96 -19.71 -9.60
C GLU A 20 5.30 -19.77 -8.22
N ALA A 21 6.09 -19.68 -7.15
CA ALA A 21 5.56 -19.66 -5.78
C ALA A 21 4.61 -18.47 -5.55
N SER A 22 4.93 -17.30 -6.13
CA SER A 22 4.04 -16.14 -6.07
C SER A 22 2.73 -16.37 -6.83
N ALA A 23 2.82 -16.89 -8.05
CA ALA A 23 1.64 -17.19 -8.86
C ALA A 23 0.75 -18.24 -8.19
N HIS A 24 1.35 -19.26 -7.58
CA HIS A 24 0.63 -20.27 -6.81
C HIS A 24 -0.12 -19.65 -5.62
N ARG A 25 0.55 -18.83 -4.80
CA ARG A 25 -0.10 -18.12 -3.67
C ARG A 25 -1.26 -17.23 -4.10
N ILE A 26 -1.11 -16.49 -5.21
CA ILE A 26 -2.17 -15.62 -5.73
C ILE A 26 -3.38 -16.45 -6.17
N ARG A 27 -3.15 -17.56 -6.88
CA ARG A 27 -4.21 -18.45 -7.37
C ARG A 27 -4.92 -19.20 -6.25
N GLN A 28 -4.21 -19.55 -5.19
CA GLN A 28 -4.78 -20.23 -4.02
C GLN A 28 -5.53 -19.30 -3.07
N ASN A 29 -5.18 -18.00 -3.04
CA ASN A 29 -5.87 -17.05 -2.20
C ASN A 29 -7.26 -16.73 -2.76
N TYR A 30 -8.30 -17.25 -2.10
CA TYR A 30 -9.70 -17.05 -2.49
C TYR A 30 -10.06 -15.56 -2.62
N ASN A 31 -9.67 -14.73 -1.65
CA ASN A 31 -10.00 -13.31 -1.67
C ASN A 31 -9.37 -12.63 -2.89
N THR A 32 -8.09 -12.89 -3.16
CA THR A 32 -7.44 -12.34 -4.34
C THR A 32 -8.12 -12.83 -5.61
N LYS A 33 -8.34 -14.15 -5.74
CA LYS A 33 -8.96 -14.78 -6.92
C LYS A 33 -10.35 -14.22 -7.23
N LYS A 34 -11.16 -13.93 -6.20
CA LYS A 34 -12.51 -13.39 -6.34
C LYS A 34 -12.55 -12.04 -7.06
N PHE A 35 -11.52 -11.21 -6.87
CA PHE A 35 -11.47 -9.85 -7.44
C PHE A 35 -10.52 -9.73 -8.66
N ILE A 36 -9.94 -10.83 -9.15
CA ILE A 36 -9.10 -10.79 -10.35
C ILE A 36 -9.95 -10.36 -11.55
N GLY A 37 -9.51 -9.32 -12.25
CA GLY A 37 -10.18 -8.80 -13.45
C GLY A 37 -11.38 -7.89 -13.17
N ASP A 38 -11.79 -7.71 -11.91
CA ASP A 38 -12.86 -6.79 -11.55
C ASP A 38 -12.33 -5.34 -11.43
N PRO A 39 -12.74 -4.41 -12.30
CA PRO A 39 -12.32 -3.01 -12.22
C PRO A 39 -12.83 -2.28 -10.95
N ASN A 40 -13.83 -2.84 -10.27
CA ASN A 40 -14.40 -2.28 -9.04
C ASN A 40 -13.88 -2.93 -7.76
N GLY A 41 -13.08 -4.00 -7.85
CA GLY A 41 -12.55 -4.71 -6.67
C GLY A 41 -11.66 -3.85 -5.74
N PHE A 42 -11.21 -2.69 -6.22
CA PHE A 42 -10.42 -1.71 -5.46
C PHE A 42 -11.22 -0.50 -4.97
N LYS A 43 -12.55 -0.51 -5.11
CA LYS A 43 -13.43 0.56 -4.65
C LYS A 43 -14.29 0.09 -3.48
N ASP A 44 -14.58 1.02 -2.58
CA ASP A 44 -15.54 0.84 -1.50
C ASP A 44 -16.99 0.98 -2.03
N LYS A 45 -18.00 0.70 -1.20
CA LYS A 45 -19.44 0.83 -1.52
C LYS A 45 -19.81 2.21 -2.08
N LEU A 46 -19.12 3.25 -1.62
CA LEU A 46 -19.29 4.66 -2.04
C LEU A 46 -18.50 5.01 -3.31
N GLY A 47 -17.74 4.06 -3.87
CA GLY A 47 -16.87 4.26 -5.04
C GLY A 47 -15.51 4.88 -4.73
N ASN A 48 -15.19 5.07 -3.45
CA ASN A 48 -13.87 5.58 -3.01
C ASN A 48 -12.79 4.50 -3.16
N PRO A 49 -11.53 4.85 -3.45
CA PRO A 49 -10.44 3.87 -3.47
C PRO A 49 -10.23 3.25 -2.08
N VAL A 50 -10.26 1.92 -1.98
CA VAL A 50 -10.14 1.17 -0.71
C VAL A 50 -8.87 1.57 0.05
N GLN A 51 -7.77 1.79 -0.66
CA GLN A 51 -6.48 2.22 -0.10
C GLN A 51 -6.50 3.58 0.61
N MET A 52 -7.52 4.42 0.36
CA MET A 52 -7.67 5.72 0.99
C MET A 52 -8.57 5.67 2.23
N VAL A 53 -9.40 4.63 2.34
CA VAL A 53 -10.40 4.46 3.40
C VAL A 53 -9.93 3.45 4.45
N TYR A 54 -9.42 2.31 4.02
CA TYR A 54 -9.12 1.19 4.89
C TYR A 54 -7.65 1.13 5.30
N VAL A 55 -7.43 0.93 6.59
CA VAL A 55 -6.09 0.74 7.17
C VAL A 55 -5.63 -0.70 6.89
N GLY A 56 -4.53 -0.83 6.15
CA GLY A 56 -3.93 -2.14 5.88
C GLY A 56 -3.23 -2.74 7.10
N LYS A 57 -3.16 -4.08 7.17
CA LYS A 57 -2.52 -4.83 8.28
C LYS A 57 -1.06 -4.46 8.57
N ARG A 58 -0.33 -3.94 7.59
CA ARG A 58 1.08 -3.49 7.72
C ARG A 58 1.21 -2.07 8.27
N ASN A 59 0.11 -1.35 8.41
CA ASN A 59 0.11 0.01 8.94
C ASN A 59 0.48 -0.03 10.44
N LYS A 60 1.41 0.82 10.84
CA LYS A 60 1.88 0.94 12.23
C LYS A 60 1.28 2.14 12.98
N SER A 61 0.83 3.16 12.26
CA SER A 61 0.30 4.41 12.82
C SER A 61 -1.20 4.34 13.14
N GLY A 62 -1.90 3.33 12.61
CA GLY A 62 -3.35 3.18 12.73
C GLY A 62 -4.15 4.11 11.82
N VAL A 63 -3.49 5.00 11.06
CA VAL A 63 -4.16 5.99 10.20
C VAL A 63 -3.67 5.86 8.75
N VAL A 64 -4.60 5.84 7.80
CA VAL A 64 -4.29 5.73 6.38
C VAL A 64 -3.48 6.93 5.91
N GLY A 65 -2.38 6.69 5.20
CA GLY A 65 -1.56 7.76 4.61
C GLY A 65 -0.72 8.55 5.61
N VAL A 66 -0.74 8.23 6.91
CA VAL A 66 0.12 8.83 7.94
C VAL A 66 1.21 7.85 8.33
N SER A 67 2.46 8.27 8.26
CA SER A 67 3.61 7.43 8.61
C SER A 67 4.70 8.26 9.29
N PHE A 68 5.34 7.70 10.32
CA PHE A 68 6.51 8.31 10.93
C PHE A 68 7.77 7.99 10.11
N ASP A 69 8.51 9.03 9.74
CA ASP A 69 9.78 8.90 9.06
C ASP A 69 10.91 9.01 10.08
N LYS A 70 11.66 7.91 10.24
CA LYS A 70 12.72 7.79 11.26
C LYS A 70 13.93 8.66 10.96
N ASN A 71 14.18 8.99 9.69
CA ASN A 71 15.39 9.70 9.29
C ASN A 71 15.26 11.20 9.63
N ILE A 72 14.09 11.77 9.34
CA ILE A 72 13.78 13.17 9.64
C ILE A 72 13.09 13.36 10.99
N GLN A 73 12.80 12.26 11.70
CA GLN A 73 12.07 12.24 12.98
C GLN A 73 10.75 13.02 12.95
N ARG A 74 10.03 12.98 11.82
CA ARG A 74 8.80 13.74 11.61
C ARG A 74 7.68 12.85 11.07
N TRP A 75 6.45 13.29 11.29
CA TRP A 75 5.25 12.65 10.79
C TRP A 75 4.94 13.12 9.37
N ARG A 76 4.75 12.17 8.46
CA ARG A 76 4.39 12.47 7.08
C ARG A 76 2.95 12.07 6.82
N ALA A 77 2.15 13.00 6.31
CA ALA A 77 0.79 12.72 5.86
C ALA A 77 0.71 12.87 4.34
N ARG A 78 0.20 11.84 3.66
CA ARG A 78 0.04 11.81 2.21
C ARG A 78 -1.34 11.32 1.81
N MET A 79 -1.90 11.94 0.78
CA MET A 79 -3.13 11.50 0.12
C MET A 79 -3.02 11.74 -1.38
N VAL A 80 -3.25 10.68 -2.16
CA VAL A 80 -3.27 10.74 -3.63
C VAL A 80 -4.69 10.51 -4.13
N TYR A 81 -5.28 11.50 -4.78
CA TYR A 81 -6.62 11.39 -5.37
C TYR A 81 -6.51 11.56 -6.88
N LYS A 82 -7.03 10.59 -7.64
CA LYS A 82 -6.98 10.57 -9.12
C LYS A 82 -5.57 10.79 -9.70
N GLY A 83 -4.55 10.21 -9.08
CA GLY A 83 -3.15 10.30 -9.54
C GLY A 83 -2.38 11.52 -9.03
N GLU A 84 -3.03 12.47 -8.35
CA GLU A 84 -2.37 13.68 -7.83
C GLU A 84 -2.30 13.68 -6.30
N PHE A 85 -1.17 14.17 -5.77
CA PHE A 85 -1.01 14.40 -4.34
C PHE A 85 -1.86 15.60 -3.91
N LYS A 86 -2.97 15.34 -3.20
CA LYS A 86 -3.81 16.38 -2.59
C LYS A 86 -3.37 16.74 -1.17
N LEU A 87 -2.59 15.86 -0.55
CA LEU A 87 -1.88 16.11 0.70
C LEU A 87 -0.48 15.51 0.58
N ASN A 88 0.54 16.30 0.86
CA ASN A 88 1.93 15.86 0.97
C ASN A 88 2.66 16.75 1.98
N GLY A 89 2.31 16.58 3.26
CA GLY A 89 2.83 17.39 4.35
C GLY A 89 3.76 16.60 5.26
N VAL A 90 4.70 17.32 5.87
CA VAL A 90 5.53 16.83 6.97
C VAL A 90 5.18 17.68 8.20
N PHE A 91 4.98 17.03 9.33
CA PHE A 91 4.49 17.59 10.58
C PHE A 91 5.38 17.10 11.73
N GLU A 92 5.45 17.90 12.78
CA GLU A 92 6.20 17.54 13.99
C GLU A 92 5.38 16.62 14.89
N ASN A 93 4.09 16.89 15.02
CA ASN A 93 3.17 16.10 15.85
C ASN A 93 2.34 15.11 15.04
N PHE A 94 2.02 13.98 15.66
CA PHE A 94 1.12 12.98 15.09
C PHE A 94 -0.29 13.54 14.87
N THR A 95 -0.79 14.30 15.85
CA THR A 95 -2.13 14.92 15.81
C THR A 95 -2.30 15.84 14.61
N ASP A 96 -1.28 16.62 14.29
CA ASP A 96 -1.31 17.58 13.18
C ASP A 96 -1.35 16.84 11.84
N ALA A 97 -0.57 15.76 11.70
CA ALA A 97 -0.61 14.89 10.53
C ALA A 97 -1.99 14.23 10.34
N VAL A 98 -2.62 13.77 11.44
CA VAL A 98 -3.95 13.14 11.41
C VAL A 98 -5.04 14.16 11.07
N THR A 99 -4.99 15.36 11.65
CA THR A 99 -5.98 16.41 11.34
C THR A 99 -5.87 16.87 9.89
N ALA A 100 -4.65 17.05 9.36
CA ALA A 100 -4.42 17.35 7.95
C ALA A 100 -4.96 16.23 7.05
N ARG A 101 -4.77 14.95 7.44
CA ARG A 101 -5.33 13.80 6.74
C ARG A 101 -6.86 13.83 6.73
N LYS A 102 -7.52 14.01 7.87
CA LYS A 102 -8.99 14.08 7.99
C LYS A 102 -9.60 15.23 7.19
N LYS A 103 -8.98 16.41 7.21
CA LYS A 103 -9.41 17.55 6.37
C LYS A 103 -9.37 17.22 4.88
N ALA A 104 -8.32 16.51 4.45
CA ALA A 104 -8.21 16.05 3.08
C ALA A 104 -9.26 14.97 2.76
N GLU A 105 -9.58 14.09 3.72
CA GLU A 105 -10.63 13.08 3.52
C GLU A 105 -12.00 13.72 3.32
N GLN A 106 -12.37 14.68 4.18
CA GLN A 106 -13.64 15.40 4.10
C GLN A 106 -13.82 16.15 2.76
N LYS A 107 -12.72 16.64 2.17
CA LYS A 107 -12.78 17.40 0.91
C LYS A 107 -12.89 16.53 -0.34
N TYR A 108 -12.30 15.33 -0.33
CA TYR A 108 -12.11 14.53 -1.56
C TYR A 108 -12.78 13.15 -1.54
N LEU A 109 -13.07 12.58 -0.37
CA LEU A 109 -13.83 11.34 -0.28
C LEU A 109 -15.32 11.63 -0.25
N LYS A 110 -16.09 10.73 -0.86
CA LYS A 110 -17.54 10.71 -0.75
C LYS A 110 -17.92 10.05 0.56
N TYR A 111 -18.87 10.64 1.30
CA TYR A 111 -19.45 10.07 2.51
C TYR A 111 -20.91 9.71 2.27
#